data_AF-A0A7M6DRT5-F1
#
_entry.id   AF-A0A7M6DRT5-F1
#
_cell.length_a   1.000
_cell.length_b   1.000
_cell.length_c   1.000
_cell.angle_alpha   90.00
_cell.angle_beta   90.00
_cell.angle_gamma   90.00
#
_symmetry.space_group_name_H-M   'P 1'
#
loop_
_entity.id
_entity.type
_entity.pdbx_description
1 polymer ?
#
loop_
_entity_poly.entity_id
_entity_poly.type
_entity_poly.pdbx_seq_one_letter_code
_entity_poly.pdbx_strand_id
1 'polypeptide(L)'
;LLKWILKNRQCSFKTAGKAKLEDIFQKTGESSFSLEPCQIFEVCYNTSMSKRFDDLKEEHGLKYGYHGSRLDNFYSIIQNGLQVHMMKNGIFGEGVYLTDDLAITMPYTKSGIVWDHTSLGEQVSCVAFCELIDHPGVKCQVENDTSKTRATAKNSESGEVPERYFVVTSSELVRIKYILVFSTKKSNKRSVKKPSICSQYPVLTILVVYLAFLLLMGFWKSRSFQMFYRKYFSGMNNDDEDDSFV
;
A
#
# COMPACT_ATOMS: atom_id res chain seq x y z
N LEU A 1 3.87 18.47 -13.98
CA LEU A 1 4.24 17.45 -12.96
C LEU A 1 4.62 16.09 -13.58
N LEU A 2 3.73 15.42 -14.33
CA LEU A 2 4.01 14.08 -14.90
C LEU A 2 5.30 14.00 -15.72
N LYS A 3 5.58 15.03 -16.56
CA LYS A 3 6.82 15.14 -17.32
C LYS A 3 8.07 15.16 -16.44
N TRP A 4 8.01 15.80 -15.27
CA TRP A 4 9.12 15.81 -14.30
C TRP A 4 9.32 14.41 -13.69
N ILE A 5 8.23 13.75 -13.30
CA ILE A 5 8.25 12.38 -12.76
C ILE A 5 8.86 11.39 -13.76
N LEU A 6 8.61 11.57 -15.06
CA LEU A 6 9.13 10.68 -16.10
C LEU A 6 10.54 11.05 -16.59
N LYS A 7 10.89 12.34 -16.63
CA LYS A 7 12.17 12.82 -17.15
C LYS A 7 13.29 12.79 -16.11
N ASN A 8 12.98 12.95 -14.84
CA ASN A 8 13.97 12.96 -13.75
C ASN A 8 14.18 11.55 -13.19
N ARG A 9 14.49 10.58 -14.05
CA ARG A 9 14.76 9.19 -13.63
C ARG A 9 16.15 8.76 -14.05
N GLN A 10 16.90 8.23 -13.09
CA GLN A 10 18.19 7.57 -13.36
C GLN A 10 18.02 6.18 -14.00
N CYS A 11 16.81 5.62 -13.92
CA CYS A 11 16.43 4.33 -14.49
C CYS A 11 15.11 4.39 -15.26
N SER A 12 14.95 3.50 -16.24
CA SER A 12 13.70 3.27 -16.96
C SER A 12 13.02 1.99 -16.45
N PHE A 13 11.72 1.84 -16.75
CA PHE A 13 10.92 0.71 -16.30
C PHE A 13 10.32 -0.02 -17.49
N LYS A 14 10.35 -1.35 -17.44
CA LYS A 14 9.68 -2.21 -18.41
C LYS A 14 8.73 -3.14 -17.68
N THR A 15 7.51 -3.27 -18.18
CA THR A 15 6.60 -4.28 -17.65
C THR A 15 7.12 -5.66 -18.01
N ALA A 16 7.28 -6.53 -17.01
CA ALA A 16 7.69 -7.92 -17.19
C ALA A 16 6.48 -8.86 -17.14
N GLY A 17 6.52 -9.92 -17.95
CA GLY A 17 5.48 -10.94 -18.00
C GLY A 17 5.71 -12.09 -17.01
N LYS A 18 4.78 -13.05 -16.99
CA LYS A 18 4.79 -14.21 -16.08
C LYS A 18 6.06 -15.06 -16.16
N ALA A 19 6.66 -15.23 -17.34
CA ALA A 19 7.90 -15.97 -17.50
C ALA A 19 9.07 -15.41 -16.64
N LYS A 20 9.06 -14.10 -16.37
CA LYS A 20 10.06 -13.49 -15.47
C LYS A 20 9.77 -13.76 -13.99
N LEU A 21 8.50 -13.98 -13.63
CA LEU A 21 8.13 -14.37 -12.28
C LEU A 21 8.67 -15.77 -11.95
N GLU A 22 8.56 -16.70 -12.90
CA GLU A 22 9.10 -18.05 -12.77
C GLU A 22 10.63 -18.03 -12.60
N ASP A 23 11.36 -17.23 -13.39
CA ASP A 23 12.81 -17.02 -13.24
C ASP A 23 13.17 -16.43 -11.86
N ILE A 24 12.38 -15.48 -11.37
CA ILE A 24 12.56 -14.89 -10.03
C ILE A 24 12.42 -15.96 -8.94
N PHE A 25 11.37 -16.77 -9.00
CA PHE A 25 11.14 -17.84 -8.02
C PHE A 25 12.19 -18.95 -8.12
N GLN A 26 12.62 -19.32 -9.32
CA GLN A 26 13.70 -20.30 -9.49
C GLN A 26 15.01 -19.82 -8.85
N LYS A 27 15.30 -18.50 -8.92
CA LYS A 27 16.51 -17.89 -8.36
C LYS A 27 16.51 -17.77 -6.83
N THR A 28 15.35 -17.72 -6.19
CA THR A 28 15.23 -17.60 -4.73
C THR A 28 14.78 -18.87 -4.03
N GLY A 29 14.54 -19.94 -4.79
CA GLY A 29 13.90 -21.16 -4.28
C GLY A 29 12.38 -21.01 -4.23
N GLU A 30 11.69 -22.16 -4.18
CA GLU A 30 10.23 -22.18 -4.08
C GLU A 30 9.77 -21.42 -2.83
N SER A 31 9.00 -20.36 -3.05
CA SER A 31 8.32 -19.63 -1.98
C SER A 31 7.44 -20.60 -1.20
N SER A 32 7.52 -20.57 0.14
CA SER A 32 6.61 -21.35 1.00
C SER A 32 5.14 -20.92 0.87
N PHE A 33 4.84 -19.87 0.11
CA PHE A 33 3.52 -19.28 -0.03
C PHE A 33 3.17 -18.91 -1.49
N SER A 34 1.92 -19.17 -1.89
CA SER A 34 1.39 -18.81 -3.22
C SER A 34 0.88 -17.36 -3.22
N LEU A 35 1.80 -16.38 -3.29
CA LEU A 35 1.44 -14.98 -3.51
C LEU A 35 1.97 -14.50 -4.86
N GLU A 36 1.08 -14.39 -5.83
CA GLU A 36 1.45 -13.86 -7.14
C GLU A 36 1.32 -12.32 -7.18
N PRO A 37 2.37 -11.59 -7.62
CA PRO A 37 2.25 -10.16 -7.87
C PRO A 37 1.29 -9.89 -9.03
N CYS A 38 0.53 -8.79 -8.92
CA CYS A 38 -0.38 -8.38 -9.99
C CYS A 38 0.37 -7.81 -11.20
N GLN A 39 1.51 -7.16 -10.96
CA GLN A 39 2.36 -6.61 -12.00
C GLN A 39 3.82 -6.64 -11.57
N ILE A 40 4.70 -6.82 -12.55
CA ILE A 40 6.14 -6.85 -12.34
C ILE A 40 6.76 -5.78 -13.23
N PHE A 41 7.65 -4.98 -12.67
CA PHE A 41 8.43 -3.99 -13.41
C PHE A 41 9.91 -4.31 -13.32
N GLU A 42 10.55 -4.49 -14.46
CA GLU A 42 12.01 -4.54 -14.56
C GLU A 42 12.57 -3.13 -14.49
N VAL A 43 13.59 -2.96 -13.66
CA VAL A 43 14.35 -1.71 -13.53
C VAL A 43 15.54 -1.78 -14.49
N CYS A 44 15.57 -0.86 -15.45
CA CYS A 44 16.65 -0.75 -16.43
C CYS A 44 17.49 0.49 -16.12
N TYR A 45 18.69 0.28 -15.57
CA TYR A 45 19.65 1.34 -15.30
C TYR A 45 20.39 1.77 -16.57
N ASN A 46 20.90 2.99 -16.57
CA ASN A 46 21.80 3.45 -17.64
C ASN A 46 23.17 2.74 -17.55
N THR A 47 23.90 2.69 -18.66
CA THR A 47 25.19 1.99 -18.74
C THR A 47 26.22 2.55 -17.76
N SER A 48 26.24 3.86 -17.56
CA SER A 48 27.23 4.54 -16.69
C SER A 48 27.08 4.15 -15.22
N MET A 49 25.85 4.01 -14.72
CA MET A 49 25.57 3.57 -13.35
C MET A 49 25.69 2.07 -13.19
N SER A 50 25.40 1.31 -14.25
CA SER A 50 25.46 -0.14 -14.23
C SER A 50 26.90 -0.67 -14.21
N LYS A 51 27.84 0.05 -14.82
CA LYS A 51 29.22 -0.41 -15.05
C LYS A 51 29.90 -0.95 -13.78
N ARG A 52 29.94 -0.18 -12.69
CA ARG A 52 30.62 -0.60 -11.45
C ARG A 52 30.00 -1.87 -10.85
N PHE A 53 28.68 -1.99 -10.91
CA PHE A 53 27.98 -3.18 -10.41
C PHE A 53 28.23 -4.38 -11.33
N ASP A 54 28.24 -4.16 -12.65
CA ASP A 54 28.47 -5.21 -13.64
C ASP A 54 29.92 -5.73 -13.57
N ASP A 55 30.91 -4.85 -13.36
CA ASP A 55 32.32 -5.24 -13.14
C ASP A 55 32.45 -6.15 -11.90
N LEU A 56 31.84 -5.77 -10.77
CA LEU A 56 31.83 -6.57 -9.53
C LEU A 56 31.07 -7.89 -9.67
N LYS A 57 30.02 -7.89 -10.49
CA LYS A 57 29.22 -9.08 -10.80
C LYS A 57 30.03 -10.11 -11.56
N GLU A 58 30.87 -9.69 -12.51
CA GLU A 58 31.74 -10.59 -13.27
C GLU A 58 32.81 -11.22 -12.37
N GLU A 59 33.30 -10.49 -11.37
CA GLU A 59 34.34 -10.96 -10.45
C GLU A 59 33.81 -11.93 -9.38
N HIS A 60 32.68 -11.61 -8.74
CA HIS A 60 32.23 -12.29 -7.53
C HIS A 60 30.94 -13.11 -7.69
N GLY A 61 30.22 -12.96 -8.80
CA GLY A 61 28.92 -13.60 -9.00
C GLY A 61 27.76 -12.91 -8.27
N LEU A 62 26.57 -13.53 -8.36
CA LEU A 62 25.31 -12.96 -7.86
C LEU A 62 24.57 -13.86 -6.88
N LYS A 63 23.93 -13.21 -5.92
CA LYS A 63 22.85 -13.72 -5.08
C LYS A 63 21.59 -12.88 -5.30
N TYR A 64 20.44 -13.41 -4.89
CA TYR A 64 19.15 -12.74 -5.06
C TYR A 64 18.43 -12.65 -3.74
N GLY A 65 17.66 -11.57 -3.55
CA GLY A 65 16.88 -11.39 -2.35
C GLY A 65 15.78 -10.34 -2.50
N TYR A 66 14.75 -10.49 -1.69
CA TYR A 66 13.62 -9.60 -1.56
C TYR A 66 13.87 -8.55 -0.47
N HIS A 67 13.41 -7.33 -0.73
CA HIS A 67 13.38 -6.24 0.23
C HIS A 67 11.97 -5.64 0.29
N GLY A 68 11.41 -5.67 1.49
CA GLY A 68 10.09 -5.13 1.81
C GLY A 68 10.22 -3.76 2.44
N SER A 69 9.43 -2.81 1.97
CA SER A 69 9.34 -1.48 2.57
C SER A 69 7.94 -0.94 2.48
N ARG A 70 7.71 0.21 3.10
CA ARG A 70 6.48 0.96 2.92
C ARG A 70 6.45 1.60 1.52
N LEU A 71 5.26 1.70 0.92
CA LEU A 71 5.09 2.21 -0.44
C LEU A 71 5.68 3.61 -0.66
N ASP A 72 5.56 4.50 0.33
CA ASP A 72 6.10 5.86 0.34
C ASP A 72 7.63 5.92 0.13
N ASN A 73 8.35 4.88 0.55
CA ASN A 73 9.80 4.80 0.38
C ASN A 73 10.22 4.45 -1.06
N PHE A 74 9.36 3.79 -1.84
CA PHE A 74 9.73 3.24 -3.15
C PHE A 74 10.17 4.30 -4.16
N TYR A 75 9.64 5.52 -4.09
CA TYR A 75 10.12 6.60 -4.95
C TYR A 75 11.60 6.92 -4.70
N SER A 76 12.02 7.02 -3.43
CA SER A 76 13.41 7.26 -3.07
C SER A 76 14.29 6.06 -3.37
N ILE A 77 13.84 4.85 -3.01
CA ILE A 77 14.54 3.59 -3.26
C ILE A 77 14.84 3.39 -4.76
N ILE A 78 13.89 3.75 -5.62
CA ILE A 78 14.07 3.69 -7.08
C ILE A 78 15.13 4.69 -7.56
N GLN A 79 15.07 5.92 -7.09
CA GLN A 79 15.89 7.01 -7.64
C GLN A 79 17.31 7.01 -7.08
N ASN A 80 17.44 6.64 -5.81
CA ASN A 80 18.69 6.74 -5.07
C ASN A 80 19.27 5.35 -4.72
N GLY A 81 18.55 4.26 -5.00
CA GLY A 81 18.93 2.93 -4.51
C GLY A 81 18.63 2.71 -3.02
N LEU A 82 19.03 1.55 -2.52
CA LEU A 82 18.89 1.19 -1.10
C LEU A 82 20.01 1.86 -0.29
N GLN A 83 19.66 2.90 0.47
CA GLN A 83 20.60 3.71 1.24
C GLN A 83 20.92 3.06 2.59
N VAL A 84 22.04 2.32 2.64
CA VAL A 84 22.47 1.57 3.83
C VAL A 84 22.63 2.45 5.06
N HIS A 85 23.20 3.64 4.89
CA HIS A 85 23.50 4.57 5.99
C HIS A 85 22.25 5.13 6.72
N MET A 86 21.06 4.95 6.13
CA MET A 86 19.78 5.33 6.75
C MET A 86 19.20 4.19 7.62
N MET A 87 19.73 2.97 7.54
CA MET A 87 19.23 1.78 8.23
C MET A 87 20.14 1.39 9.41
N LYS A 88 20.15 2.24 10.44
CA LYS A 88 21.06 2.13 11.60
C LYS A 88 20.61 1.15 12.69
N ASN A 89 19.31 0.84 12.76
CA ASN A 89 18.70 0.12 13.89
C ASN A 89 18.19 -1.25 13.47
N GLY A 90 19.11 -2.17 13.18
CA GLY A 90 18.78 -3.53 12.81
C GLY A 90 19.19 -4.55 13.87
N ILE A 91 18.35 -5.55 14.11
CA ILE A 91 18.54 -6.60 15.13
C ILE A 91 19.88 -7.35 14.92
N PHE A 92 20.32 -7.44 13.68
CA PHE A 92 21.56 -8.13 13.30
C PHE A 92 22.67 -7.16 12.85
N GLY A 93 22.56 -5.86 13.18
CA GLY A 93 23.55 -4.83 12.87
C GLY A 93 23.10 -3.78 11.86
N GLU A 94 23.98 -2.83 11.56
CA GLU A 94 23.71 -1.77 10.58
C GLU A 94 23.78 -2.32 9.15
N GLY A 95 22.72 -2.11 8.37
CA GLY A 95 22.67 -2.63 7.01
C GLY A 95 21.28 -2.64 6.38
N VAL A 96 21.25 -2.91 5.08
CA VAL A 96 20.00 -3.22 4.36
C VAL A 96 19.70 -4.70 4.52
N TYR A 97 18.51 -4.98 5.03
CA TYR A 97 18.01 -6.33 5.24
C TYR A 97 17.28 -6.83 4.00
N LEU A 98 17.74 -7.97 3.50
CA LEU A 98 17.15 -8.72 2.41
C LEU A 98 16.94 -10.17 2.86
N THR A 99 16.06 -10.90 2.17
CA THR A 99 15.83 -12.32 2.43
C THR A 99 15.58 -13.05 1.12
N ASP A 100 15.92 -14.33 1.04
CA ASP A 100 15.56 -15.17 -0.10
C ASP A 100 14.07 -15.58 -0.11
N ASP A 101 13.30 -15.32 0.95
CA ASP A 101 11.87 -15.66 0.99
C ASP A 101 10.98 -14.43 0.81
N LEU A 102 10.08 -14.52 -0.16
CA LEU A 102 9.01 -13.54 -0.30
C LEU A 102 8.10 -13.51 0.94
N ALA A 103 7.77 -14.67 1.52
CA ALA A 103 6.88 -14.77 2.68
C ALA A 103 7.46 -14.06 3.91
N ILE A 104 8.77 -14.16 4.13
CA ILE A 104 9.48 -13.45 5.20
C ILE A 104 9.48 -11.94 4.97
N THR A 105 9.44 -11.51 3.71
CA THR A 105 9.43 -10.09 3.31
C THR A 105 8.06 -9.42 3.50
N MET A 106 6.97 -10.19 3.36
CA MET A 106 5.61 -9.63 3.37
C MET A 106 5.24 -8.83 4.62
N PRO A 107 5.57 -9.24 5.87
CA PRO A 107 5.28 -8.47 7.07
C PRO A 107 5.89 -7.06 7.09
N TYR A 108 7.05 -6.89 6.46
CA TYR A 108 7.77 -5.61 6.33
C TYR A 108 7.24 -4.74 5.19
N THR A 109 6.45 -5.33 4.30
CA THR A 109 5.85 -4.64 3.16
C THR A 109 4.54 -3.99 3.59
N LYS A 110 4.46 -2.66 3.52
CA LYS A 110 3.24 -1.93 3.89
C LYS A 110 2.58 -1.31 2.67
N SER A 111 1.30 -1.65 2.48
CA SER A 111 0.47 -1.06 1.45
C SER A 111 0.25 0.43 1.69
N GLY A 112 0.20 1.20 0.61
CA GLY A 112 -0.13 2.62 0.62
C GLY A 112 -1.27 2.95 -0.34
N ILE A 113 -1.87 4.11 -0.13
CA ILE A 113 -2.87 4.67 -1.04
C ILE A 113 -2.14 5.22 -2.26
N VAL A 114 -2.63 4.87 -3.44
CA VAL A 114 -2.08 5.30 -4.72
C VAL A 114 -3.00 6.32 -5.38
N TRP A 115 -2.52 6.93 -6.46
CA TRP A 115 -3.30 7.89 -7.25
C TRP A 115 -4.61 7.27 -7.74
N ASP A 116 -5.76 7.92 -7.46
CA ASP A 116 -7.10 7.38 -7.70
C ASP A 116 -7.40 6.96 -9.15
N HIS A 117 -6.69 7.53 -10.12
CA HIS A 117 -6.82 7.22 -11.55
C HIS A 117 -5.87 6.12 -12.02
N THR A 118 -5.16 5.45 -11.11
CA THR A 118 -4.29 4.33 -11.46
C THR A 118 -5.08 3.08 -11.83
N SER A 119 -4.57 2.33 -12.81
CA SER A 119 -5.08 0.99 -13.15
C SER A 119 -4.68 -0.08 -12.12
N LEU A 120 -3.76 0.24 -11.21
CA LEU A 120 -3.20 -0.73 -10.27
C LEU A 120 -4.15 -1.10 -9.13
N GLY A 121 -5.09 -0.24 -8.72
CA GLY A 121 -5.99 -0.49 -7.58
C GLY A 121 -6.10 0.71 -6.63
N GLU A 122 -6.79 0.53 -5.50
CA GLU A 122 -6.94 1.58 -4.46
C GLU A 122 -5.78 1.56 -3.46
N GLN A 123 -5.30 0.37 -3.11
CA GLN A 123 -4.15 0.17 -2.24
C GLN A 123 -3.15 -0.75 -2.90
N VAL A 124 -1.88 -0.34 -2.88
CA VAL A 124 -0.78 -1.05 -3.51
C VAL A 124 0.34 -1.23 -2.50
N SER A 125 0.93 -2.40 -2.51
CA SER A 125 2.18 -2.74 -1.82
C SER A 125 3.22 -3.12 -2.87
N CYS A 126 4.47 -2.77 -2.60
CA CYS A 126 5.58 -3.08 -3.49
C CYS A 126 6.66 -3.86 -2.73
N VAL A 127 7.27 -4.84 -3.39
CA VAL A 127 8.46 -5.55 -2.93
C VAL A 127 9.56 -5.36 -3.97
N ALA A 128 10.76 -5.00 -3.52
CA ALA A 128 11.92 -4.91 -4.39
C ALA A 128 12.63 -6.27 -4.46
N PHE A 129 12.82 -6.79 -5.66
CA PHE A 129 13.69 -7.94 -5.91
C PHE A 129 15.05 -7.45 -6.34
N CYS A 130 16.08 -7.83 -5.59
CA CYS A 130 17.41 -7.27 -5.71
C CYS A 130 18.43 -8.33 -6.12
N GLU A 131 19.39 -7.89 -6.93
CA GLU A 131 20.65 -8.58 -7.19
C GLU A 131 21.67 -8.13 -6.14
N LEU A 132 22.31 -9.08 -5.49
CA LEU A 132 23.37 -8.89 -4.52
C LEU A 132 24.68 -9.45 -5.10
N ILE A 133 25.79 -8.75 -4.92
CA ILE A 133 27.13 -9.28 -5.24
C ILE A 133 27.55 -10.24 -4.11
N ASP A 134 28.08 -11.43 -4.44
CA ASP A 134 28.62 -12.35 -3.41
C ASP A 134 30.01 -11.89 -2.92
N HIS A 135 30.01 -10.78 -2.18
CA HIS A 135 31.21 -10.12 -1.64
C HIS A 135 31.20 -10.18 -0.11
N PRO A 136 32.36 -10.18 0.60
CA PRO A 136 32.43 -10.17 2.07
C PRO A 136 31.71 -9.02 2.79
N GLY A 137 31.32 -7.98 2.05
CA GLY A 137 30.46 -6.88 2.52
C GLY A 137 28.96 -7.23 2.60
N VAL A 138 28.57 -8.41 2.12
CA VAL A 138 27.25 -9.00 2.34
C VAL A 138 27.40 -10.08 3.41
N LYS A 139 26.67 -9.92 4.52
CA LYS A 139 26.68 -10.87 5.64
C LYS A 139 25.52 -11.85 5.47
N CYS A 140 25.85 -13.13 5.49
CA CYS A 140 24.92 -14.26 5.35
C CYS A 140 25.47 -15.41 6.19
N GLN A 141 24.59 -16.25 6.74
CA GLN A 141 24.96 -17.63 7.09
C GLN A 141 24.92 -18.47 5.80
N VAL A 142 25.96 -19.23 5.53
CA VAL A 142 26.01 -20.19 4.41
C VAL A 142 26.15 -21.58 5.04
N GLU A 143 25.26 -22.52 4.71
CA GLU A 143 25.22 -23.88 5.28
C GLU A 143 26.55 -24.66 5.17
N ASN A 144 27.44 -24.29 4.25
CA ASN A 144 28.64 -25.07 3.92
C ASN A 144 29.99 -24.38 4.26
N ASP A 145 29.99 -23.22 4.91
CA ASP A 145 31.24 -22.52 5.22
C ASP A 145 31.74 -22.90 6.62
N THR A 146 32.80 -23.73 6.66
CA THR A 146 33.50 -24.12 7.90
C THR A 146 34.14 -22.95 8.63
N SER A 147 34.16 -21.76 8.00
CA SER A 147 34.56 -20.50 8.61
C SER A 147 33.35 -19.56 8.75
N LYS A 148 32.83 -19.42 9.98
CA LYS A 148 31.70 -18.51 10.33
C LYS A 148 32.02 -17.00 10.19
N THR A 149 32.93 -16.61 9.31
CA THR A 149 33.45 -15.23 9.18
C THR A 149 32.42 -14.22 8.66
N ARG A 150 31.32 -14.68 8.04
CA ARG A 150 30.25 -13.83 7.48
C ARG A 150 28.92 -13.85 8.24
N ALA A 151 28.82 -14.62 9.33
CA ALA A 151 27.58 -14.80 10.08
C ALA A 151 27.21 -13.59 10.97
N THR A 152 28.17 -12.74 11.33
CA THR A 152 27.95 -11.61 12.23
C THR A 152 28.12 -10.28 11.50
N ALA A 153 27.11 -9.41 11.53
CA ALA A 153 27.26 -8.02 11.10
C ALA A 153 27.80 -7.15 12.25
N LYS A 154 28.39 -6.00 11.92
CA LYS A 154 28.90 -5.06 12.92
C LYS A 154 27.72 -4.51 13.74
N ASN A 155 27.86 -4.47 15.06
CA ASN A 155 26.83 -4.02 16.02
C ASN A 155 25.55 -4.88 16.07
N SER A 156 25.65 -6.21 15.89
CA SER A 156 24.50 -7.08 16.11
C SER A 156 24.20 -7.24 17.61
N GLU A 157 22.97 -6.92 18.02
CA GLU A 157 22.53 -7.10 19.41
C GLU A 157 22.05 -8.53 19.69
N SER A 158 21.64 -9.27 18.64
CA SER A 158 21.08 -10.63 18.75
C SER A 158 21.97 -11.75 18.19
N GLY A 159 23.24 -11.48 17.88
CA GLY A 159 24.19 -12.51 17.44
C GLY A 159 24.26 -12.70 15.92
N GLU A 160 24.18 -13.94 15.44
CA GLU A 160 24.36 -14.31 14.02
C GLU A 160 23.09 -14.01 13.18
N VAL A 161 23.27 -13.62 11.90
CA VAL A 161 22.19 -13.39 10.93
C VAL A 161 21.57 -14.73 10.55
N PRO A 162 20.23 -14.94 10.63
CA PRO A 162 19.62 -16.22 10.31
C PRO A 162 19.82 -16.63 8.84
N GLU A 163 19.81 -17.93 8.56
CA GLU A 163 20.16 -18.56 7.26
C GLU A 163 19.51 -17.93 6.03
N ARG A 164 18.26 -17.45 6.14
CA ARG A 164 17.48 -16.89 5.02
C ARG A 164 17.59 -15.37 4.88
N TYR A 165 18.43 -14.71 5.66
CA TYR A 165 18.61 -13.26 5.65
C TYR A 165 20.01 -12.87 5.15
N PHE A 166 20.04 -11.74 4.44
CA PHE A 166 21.24 -11.08 3.97
C PHE A 166 21.28 -9.67 4.55
N VAL A 167 22.40 -9.30 5.16
CA VAL A 167 22.65 -7.93 5.62
C VAL A 167 23.72 -7.31 4.73
N VAL A 168 23.32 -6.32 3.94
CA VAL A 168 24.20 -5.60 3.02
C VAL A 168 24.71 -4.33 3.69
N THR A 169 26.03 -4.21 3.85
CA THR A 169 26.66 -3.04 4.49
C THR A 169 27.13 -1.96 3.51
N SER A 170 27.01 -2.19 2.20
CA SER A 170 27.38 -1.22 1.17
C SER A 170 26.34 -1.16 0.06
N SER A 171 25.86 0.05 -0.25
CA SER A 171 24.88 0.28 -1.32
C SER A 171 25.40 -0.10 -2.71
N GLU A 172 26.71 -0.24 -2.89
CA GLU A 172 27.30 -0.65 -4.17
C GLU A 172 27.15 -2.14 -4.47
N LEU A 173 26.88 -2.96 -3.43
CA LEU A 173 26.77 -4.41 -3.53
C LEU A 173 25.35 -4.90 -3.78
N VAL A 174 24.38 -3.98 -3.86
CA VAL A 174 22.96 -4.31 -4.05
C VAL A 174 22.33 -3.42 -5.12
N ARG A 175 21.57 -4.03 -6.01
CA ARG A 175 20.84 -3.34 -7.06
C ARG A 175 19.43 -3.90 -7.18
N ILE A 176 18.44 -3.04 -7.39
CA ILE A 176 17.06 -3.48 -7.58
C ILE A 176 16.88 -3.91 -9.03
N LYS A 177 16.52 -5.16 -9.27
CA LYS A 177 16.33 -5.69 -10.62
C LYS A 177 14.86 -5.69 -11.03
N TYR A 178 13.97 -6.09 -10.13
CA TYR A 178 12.53 -6.09 -10.36
C TYR A 178 11.77 -5.44 -9.21
N ILE A 179 10.61 -4.89 -9.50
CA ILE A 179 9.63 -4.43 -8.51
C ILE A 179 8.38 -5.28 -8.69
N LEU A 180 8.05 -6.02 -7.64
CA LEU A 180 6.85 -6.82 -7.54
C LEU A 180 5.75 -5.96 -6.93
N VAL A 181 4.67 -5.77 -7.68
CA VAL A 181 3.53 -4.97 -7.24
C VAL A 181 2.41 -5.90 -6.85
N PHE A 182 1.91 -5.71 -5.63
CA PHE A 182 0.76 -6.41 -5.10
C PHE A 182 -0.34 -5.39 -4.90
N SER A 183 -1.51 -5.67 -5.43
CA SER A 183 -2.66 -4.81 -5.29
C SER A 183 -3.80 -5.56 -4.64
N THR A 184 -4.41 -4.94 -3.65
CA THR A 184 -5.74 -5.35 -3.24
C THR A 184 -6.70 -4.75 -4.25
N LYS A 185 -7.36 -5.62 -5.03
CA LYS A 185 -8.48 -5.19 -5.88
C LYS A 185 -9.43 -4.38 -5.03
N LYS A 186 -10.05 -3.35 -5.63
CA LYS A 186 -11.21 -2.70 -5.03
C LYS A 186 -12.18 -3.83 -4.70
N SER A 187 -12.27 -4.23 -3.43
CA SER A 187 -13.48 -4.83 -2.93
C SER A 187 -14.56 -3.92 -3.47
N ASN A 188 -15.56 -4.48 -4.16
CA ASN A 188 -16.80 -3.77 -4.40
C ASN A 188 -17.33 -3.43 -3.01
N LYS A 189 -16.79 -2.36 -2.40
CA LYS A 189 -17.42 -1.60 -1.36
C LYS A 189 -18.69 -1.19 -2.07
N ARG A 190 -19.77 -1.97 -1.87
CA ARG A 190 -21.15 -1.57 -2.13
C ARG A 190 -21.13 -0.09 -1.89
N SER A 191 -21.31 0.72 -2.95
CA SER A 191 -21.06 2.15 -2.89
C SER A 191 -21.52 2.60 -1.52
N VAL A 192 -20.60 2.96 -0.63
CA VAL A 192 -21.02 3.59 0.62
C VAL A 192 -21.58 4.87 0.06
N LYS A 193 -22.90 4.88 -0.13
CA LYS A 193 -23.64 6.00 -0.70
C LYS A 193 -23.05 7.17 0.04
N LYS A 194 -22.49 8.15 -0.69
CA LYS A 194 -21.95 9.38 -0.09
C LYS A 194 -22.92 9.72 1.03
N PRO A 195 -22.46 9.82 2.30
CA PRO A 195 -23.36 10.03 3.42
C PRO A 195 -24.27 11.17 2.98
N SER A 196 -25.58 10.91 2.95
CA SER A 196 -26.58 11.95 2.73
C SER A 196 -26.15 13.14 3.59
N ILE A 197 -26.27 14.37 3.09
CA ILE A 197 -25.86 15.60 3.80
C ILE A 197 -26.30 15.57 5.28
N CYS A 198 -27.45 14.94 5.54
CA CYS A 198 -28.03 14.61 6.85
C CYS A 198 -27.07 13.85 7.81
N SER A 199 -26.34 12.85 7.30
CA SER A 199 -25.35 12.06 8.06
C SER A 199 -23.95 12.67 8.14
N GLN A 200 -23.66 13.71 7.34
CA GLN A 200 -22.40 14.46 7.47
C GLN A 200 -22.47 15.49 8.61
N TYR A 201 -23.67 15.96 8.98
CA TYR A 201 -23.86 16.96 10.03
C TYR A 201 -25.05 16.57 10.95
N PRO A 202 -24.86 15.61 11.88
CA PRO A 202 -25.94 15.10 12.72
C PRO A 202 -26.56 16.20 13.61
N VAL A 203 -25.73 17.13 14.10
CA VAL A 203 -26.19 18.25 14.96
C VAL A 203 -27.06 19.25 14.19
N LEU A 204 -26.65 19.64 12.98
CA LEU A 204 -27.40 20.59 12.15
C LEU A 204 -28.77 20.00 11.75
N THR A 205 -28.78 18.71 11.41
CA THR A 205 -30.01 17.98 11.09
C THR A 205 -30.99 18.00 12.26
N ILE A 206 -30.53 17.67 13.48
CA ILE A 206 -31.38 17.69 14.68
C ILE A 206 -31.95 19.09 14.92
N LEU A 207 -31.15 20.14 14.73
CA LEU A 207 -31.57 21.52 14.93
C LEU A 207 -32.63 21.98 13.92
N VAL A 208 -32.49 21.60 12.65
CA VAL A 208 -33.50 21.89 11.60
C VAL A 208 -34.79 21.15 11.86
N VAL A 209 -34.73 19.86 12.24
CA VAL A 209 -35.92 19.06 12.59
C VAL A 209 -36.65 19.64 13.80
N TYR A 210 -35.90 20.08 14.82
CA TYR A 210 -36.46 20.71 16.00
C TYR A 210 -37.17 22.04 15.69
N LEU A 211 -36.55 22.90 14.87
CA LEU A 211 -37.18 24.15 14.42
C LEU A 211 -38.45 23.89 13.60
N ALA A 212 -38.45 22.90 12.71
CA ALA A 212 -39.63 22.52 11.95
C ALA A 212 -40.76 22.03 12.87
N PHE A 213 -40.44 21.24 13.90
CA PHE A 213 -41.41 20.79 14.90
C PHE A 213 -42.01 21.97 15.69
N LEU A 214 -41.18 22.92 16.13
CA LEU A 214 -41.67 24.12 16.81
C LEU A 214 -42.58 24.97 15.93
N LEU A 215 -42.25 25.13 14.65
CA LEU A 215 -43.10 25.82 13.69
C LEU A 215 -44.43 25.09 13.50
N LEU A 216 -44.43 23.77 13.32
CA LEU A 216 -45.65 22.97 13.20
C LEU A 216 -46.53 23.08 14.44
N MET A 217 -45.95 23.02 15.64
CA MET A 217 -46.68 23.23 16.90
C MET A 217 -47.24 24.66 17.01
N GLY A 218 -46.48 25.66 16.55
CA GLY A 218 -46.94 27.04 16.45
C GLY A 218 -48.10 27.21 15.47
N PHE A 219 -48.03 26.56 14.30
CA PHE A 219 -49.11 26.54 13.32
C PHE A 219 -50.35 25.83 13.85
N TRP A 220 -50.20 24.70 14.56
CA TRP A 220 -51.33 23.95 15.13
C TRP A 220 -52.08 24.77 16.20
N LYS A 221 -51.36 25.52 17.03
CA LYS A 221 -51.97 26.42 18.02
C LYS A 221 -52.39 27.78 17.45
N SER A 222 -52.05 28.09 16.21
CA SER A 222 -52.44 29.36 15.59
C SER A 222 -53.95 29.39 15.38
N ARG A 223 -54.57 30.50 15.82
CA ARG A 223 -56.01 30.74 15.66
C ARG A 223 -56.44 30.62 14.19
N SER A 224 -55.58 30.98 13.25
CA SER A 224 -55.85 30.88 11.81
C SER A 224 -55.99 29.43 11.33
N PHE A 225 -55.16 28.51 11.82
CA PHE A 225 -55.25 27.09 11.46
C PHE A 225 -56.45 26.42 12.13
N GLN A 226 -56.74 26.75 13.39
CA GLN A 226 -57.94 26.26 14.07
C GLN A 226 -59.23 26.72 13.40
N MET A 227 -59.27 27.97 12.91
CA MET A 227 -60.39 28.49 12.11
C MET A 227 -60.50 27.80 10.75
N PHE A 228 -59.37 27.55 10.06
CA PHE A 228 -59.35 26.82 8.79
C PHE A 228 -59.81 25.36 8.96
N TYR A 229 -59.28 24.66 9.97
CA TYR A 229 -59.63 23.28 10.30
C TYR A 229 -61.11 23.14 10.67
N ARG A 230 -61.64 24.04 11.52
CA ARG A 230 -63.08 24.09 11.83
C ARG A 230 -63.93 24.32 10.59
N LYS A 231 -63.52 25.21 9.67
CA LYS A 231 -64.28 25.49 8.44
C LYS A 231 -64.30 24.31 7.47
N TYR A 232 -63.21 23.55 7.37
CA TYR A 232 -63.13 22.41 6.45
C TYR A 232 -63.75 21.13 7.01
N PHE A 233 -63.58 20.85 8.31
CA PHE A 233 -64.14 19.65 8.95
C PHE A 233 -65.58 19.81 9.46
N SER A 234 -66.04 21.03 9.79
CA SER A 234 -67.47 21.22 10.15
C SER A 234 -68.40 21.24 8.94
N GLY A 235 -67.87 21.40 7.72
CA GLY A 235 -68.64 21.30 6.48
C GLY A 235 -68.88 19.86 6.00
N MET A 236 -68.27 18.87 6.65
CA MET A 236 -68.35 17.45 6.26
C MET A 236 -69.25 16.62 7.19
N ASN A 237 -69.75 17.21 8.28
CA ASN A 237 -70.66 16.58 9.24
C ASN A 237 -72.13 17.04 9.07
N ASN A 238 -72.44 17.94 8.14
CA ASN A 238 -73.78 18.49 7.96
C ASN A 238 -74.54 17.89 6.76
N ASP A 239 -73.96 16.94 6.04
CA ASP A 239 -74.61 16.31 4.87
C ASP A 239 -75.21 14.91 5.17
N ASP A 240 -75.14 14.43 6.42
CA ASP A 240 -75.61 13.09 6.83
C ASP A 240 -76.82 13.09 7.81
N GLU A 241 -77.49 14.23 8.03
CA GLU A 241 -78.56 14.33 9.06
C GLU A 241 -79.87 15.00 8.62
N ASP A 242 -80.24 14.97 7.34
CA ASP A 242 -81.59 15.34 6.88
C ASP A 242 -82.17 14.25 5.96
N ASP A 243 -82.59 13.12 6.55
CA ASP A 243 -83.63 12.23 5.97
C ASP A 243 -84.12 11.21 7.02
N SER A 244 -84.88 11.67 8.03
CA SER A 244 -85.90 10.83 8.69
C SER A 244 -86.91 11.68 9.48
N PHE A 245 -88.20 11.34 9.31
CA PHE A 245 -89.42 11.97 9.87
C PHE A 245 -89.79 13.30 9.19
N VAL A 246 -90.82 13.38 8.34
CA VAL A 246 -92.24 12.97 8.50
C VAL A 246 -92.84 12.60 7.14
#